data_AF-A0A7S1E0T9-F1
#
_entry.id   AF-A0A7S1E0T9-F1
#
_cell.length_a   1.000
_cell.length_b   1.000
_cell.length_c   1.000
_cell.angle_alpha   90.00
_cell.angle_beta   90.00
_cell.angle_gamma   90.00
#
_symmetry.space_group_name_H-M   'P 1'
#
loop_
_entity.id
_entity.type
_entity.pdbx_description
1 polymer ?
#
loop_
_entity_poly.entity_id
_entity_poly.type
_entity_poly.pdbx_seq_one_letter_code
_entity_poly.pdbx_strand_id
1 'polypeptide(L)'
;AELSRNTFTPAIEKSDIDNYVFNFIPDRDYVARIGGRPRQHQEAQCTASNGNLFGCHSMWRSVCEIAYRCGTGVDGYVHRPIPCRCVYQFDYAPPKPMNDTIQQSFAEACAAEEEAFLKATGSNKNSKFYPYT
;
A
#
# COMPACT_ATOMS: atom_id res chain seq x y z
N ALA A 1 -7.50 14.16 -11.02
CA ALA A 1 -8.93 13.77 -11.08
C ALA A 1 -9.80 14.82 -11.77
N GLU A 2 -9.62 16.10 -11.47
CA GLU A 2 -10.45 17.19 -12.00
C GLU A 2 -10.32 17.43 -13.51
N LEU A 3 -9.10 17.40 -14.08
CA LEU A 3 -8.91 17.69 -15.50
C LEU A 3 -9.48 16.59 -16.41
N SER A 4 -9.39 15.32 -15.99
CA SER A 4 -9.91 14.17 -16.72
C SER A 4 -11.43 14.10 -16.77
N ARG A 5 -12.15 14.86 -15.95
CA ARG A 5 -13.63 14.81 -15.89
C ARG A 5 -14.30 15.17 -17.22
N ASN A 6 -13.63 15.97 -18.05
CA ASN A 6 -14.13 16.46 -19.33
C ASN A 6 -13.94 15.46 -20.47
N THR A 7 -13.25 14.33 -20.25
CA THR A 7 -13.08 13.29 -21.27
C THR A 7 -14.24 12.29 -21.30
N PHE A 8 -15.19 12.39 -20.38
CA PHE A 8 -16.38 11.56 -20.30
C PHE A 8 -17.55 12.20 -21.06
N THR A 9 -18.48 11.36 -21.53
CA THR A 9 -19.74 11.81 -22.17
C THR A 9 -20.93 11.14 -21.48
N PRO A 10 -21.75 11.88 -20.70
CA PRO A 10 -21.58 13.28 -20.34
C PRO A 10 -20.33 13.52 -19.47
N ALA A 11 -19.84 14.76 -19.46
CA ALA A 11 -18.73 15.15 -18.59
C ALA A 11 -19.12 14.94 -17.12
N ILE A 12 -18.17 14.52 -16.30
CA ILE A 12 -18.39 14.34 -14.86
C ILE A 12 -18.35 15.72 -14.20
N GLU A 13 -19.37 16.05 -13.39
CA GLU A 13 -19.44 17.31 -12.68
C GLU A 13 -18.34 17.42 -11.62
N LYS A 14 -17.81 18.62 -11.40
CA LYS A 14 -16.79 18.81 -10.36
C LYS A 14 -17.33 18.48 -8.96
N SER A 15 -18.61 18.75 -8.71
CA SER A 15 -19.26 18.40 -7.45
C SER A 15 -19.25 16.90 -7.18
N ASP A 16 -19.37 16.07 -8.22
CA ASP A 16 -19.33 14.62 -8.07
C ASP A 16 -17.92 14.16 -7.70
N ILE A 17 -16.89 14.73 -8.34
CA ILE A 17 -15.50 14.49 -7.95
C ILE A 17 -15.26 14.89 -6.48
N ASP A 18 -15.75 16.05 -6.05
CA ASP A 18 -15.52 16.55 -4.69
C ASP A 18 -16.33 15.83 -3.60
N ASN A 19 -17.36 15.06 -3.97
CA ASN A 19 -18.23 14.34 -3.03
C ASN A 19 -17.96 12.84 -2.99
N TYR A 20 -17.55 12.25 -4.12
CA TYR A 20 -17.45 10.80 -4.27
C TYR A 20 -16.05 10.28 -4.55
N VAL A 21 -15.07 11.16 -4.81
CA VAL A 21 -13.68 10.75 -5.05
C VAL A 21 -12.81 11.12 -3.86
N PHE A 22 -12.16 10.11 -3.30
CA PHE A 22 -11.10 10.27 -2.32
C PHE A 22 -9.76 9.90 -2.94
N ASN A 23 -8.78 10.81 -2.86
CA ASN A 23 -7.42 10.55 -3.31
C ASN A 23 -6.45 10.38 -2.15
N PHE A 24 -5.67 9.30 -2.19
CA PHE A 24 -4.49 9.15 -1.36
C PHE A 24 -3.25 9.55 -2.16
N ILE A 25 -2.50 10.53 -1.68
CA ILE A 25 -1.41 11.17 -2.43
C ILE A 25 -0.10 11.04 -1.63
N PRO A 26 0.80 10.13 -1.99
CA PRO A 26 2.12 10.09 -1.39
C PRO A 26 2.90 11.39 -1.64
N ASP A 27 3.76 11.77 -0.69
CA ASP A 27 4.76 12.79 -0.93
C ASP A 27 5.66 12.35 -2.09
N ARG A 28 6.14 13.33 -2.87
CA ARG A 28 7.01 13.12 -4.04
C ARG A 28 6.43 12.24 -5.17
N ASP A 29 5.21 11.72 -5.04
CA ASP A 29 4.46 11.17 -6.18
C ASP A 29 3.88 12.32 -7.00
N TYR A 30 4.58 12.67 -8.09
CA TYR A 30 4.17 13.69 -9.04
C TYR A 30 3.03 13.20 -9.94
N VAL A 31 2.97 11.89 -10.24
CA VAL A 31 1.95 11.32 -11.13
C VAL A 31 0.57 11.42 -10.47
N ALA A 32 0.47 11.11 -9.17
CA ALA A 32 -0.77 11.25 -8.40
C ALA A 32 -1.29 12.71 -8.33
N ARG A 33 -0.45 13.70 -8.67
CA ARG A 33 -0.81 15.13 -8.67
C ARG A 33 -1.24 15.63 -10.04
N ILE A 34 -0.99 14.85 -11.10
CA ILE A 34 -1.43 15.21 -12.46
C ILE A 34 -2.96 15.15 -12.52
N GLY A 35 -3.55 16.16 -13.16
CA GLY A 35 -5.00 16.21 -13.34
C GLY A 35 -5.78 16.84 -12.18
N GLY A 36 -5.12 17.48 -11.21
CA GLY A 36 -5.77 18.17 -10.08
C GLY A 36 -6.21 17.21 -8.97
N ARG A 37 -6.40 17.77 -7.76
CA ARG A 37 -6.75 17.01 -6.56
C ARG A 37 -8.23 17.24 -6.21
N PRO A 38 -9.00 16.18 -5.91
CA PRO A 38 -10.35 16.35 -5.37
C PRO A 38 -10.29 17.03 -4.00
N ARG A 39 -11.42 17.62 -3.56
CA ARG A 39 -11.55 18.17 -2.21
C ARG A 39 -11.16 17.17 -1.12
N GLN A 40 -11.58 15.91 -1.27
CA GLN A 40 -11.27 14.84 -0.33
C GLN A 40 -9.94 14.17 -0.72
N HIS A 41 -8.85 14.57 -0.05
CA HIS A 41 -7.56 13.92 -0.24
C HIS A 41 -6.80 13.77 1.09
N GLN A 42 -5.97 12.75 1.16
CA GLN A 42 -5.04 12.51 2.25
C GLN A 42 -3.62 12.49 1.70
N GLU A 43 -2.74 13.30 2.29
CA GLU A 43 -1.30 13.22 2.02
C GLU A 43 -0.68 12.13 2.88
N ALA A 44 0.33 11.45 2.34
CA ALA A 44 1.06 10.41 3.05
C ALA A 44 2.56 10.57 2.88
N GLN A 45 3.32 10.19 3.90
CA GLN A 45 4.77 10.24 3.81
C GLN A 45 5.28 9.07 2.99
N CYS A 46 6.18 9.31 2.04
CA CYS A 46 6.81 8.24 1.28
C CYS A 46 8.23 8.05 1.78
N THR A 47 8.58 6.82 2.14
CA THR A 47 9.93 6.45 2.64
C THR A 47 10.92 6.08 1.52
N ALA A 48 10.48 6.03 0.26
CA ALA A 48 11.36 5.66 -0.85
C ALA A 48 12.53 6.65 -0.99
N SER A 49 13.69 6.17 -1.45
CA SER A 49 14.86 7.03 -1.65
C SER A 49 14.58 8.17 -2.64
N ASN A 50 15.21 9.33 -2.42
CA ASN A 50 15.04 10.51 -3.29
C ASN A 50 15.46 10.27 -4.75
N GLY A 51 16.32 9.27 -5.02
CA GLY A 51 16.75 8.91 -6.36
C GLY A 51 15.75 8.05 -7.14
N ASN A 52 14.70 7.52 -6.48
CA ASN A 52 13.71 6.67 -7.13
C ASN A 52 12.44 7.46 -7.43
N LEU A 53 12.40 8.05 -8.64
CA LEU A 53 11.30 8.89 -9.11
C LEU A 53 9.93 8.18 -9.05
N PHE A 54 9.89 6.87 -9.28
CA PHE A 54 8.66 6.06 -9.22
C PHE A 54 8.51 5.30 -7.89
N GLY A 55 9.42 5.49 -6.94
CA GLY A 55 9.43 4.76 -5.67
C GLY A 55 8.21 5.04 -4.79
N CYS A 56 7.61 6.23 -4.97
CA CYS A 56 6.38 6.64 -4.32
C CYS A 56 5.13 6.38 -5.17
N HIS A 57 5.29 6.13 -6.48
CA HIS A 57 4.18 5.89 -7.40
C HIS A 57 3.85 4.39 -7.51
N SER A 58 3.41 3.80 -6.40
CA SER A 58 2.93 2.43 -6.35
C SER A 58 1.67 2.36 -5.49
N MET A 59 0.62 1.72 -6.01
CA MET A 59 -0.60 1.45 -5.23
C MET A 59 -0.28 0.78 -3.89
N TRP A 60 0.73 -0.10 -3.87
CA TRP A 60 1.14 -0.79 -2.64
C TRP A 60 1.71 0.16 -1.59
N ARG A 61 2.31 1.29 -1.95
CA ARG A 61 2.75 2.30 -0.97
C ARG A 61 1.56 2.84 -0.20
N SER A 62 0.46 3.15 -0.88
CA SER A 62 -0.77 3.60 -0.20
C SER A 62 -1.35 2.53 0.72
N VAL A 63 -1.38 1.28 0.28
CA VAL A 63 -1.83 0.15 1.11
C VAL A 63 -0.94 -0.02 2.34
N CYS A 64 0.38 0.03 2.17
CA CYS A 64 1.33 -0.10 3.26
C CYS A 64 1.26 1.07 4.25
N GLU A 65 1.19 2.32 3.78
CA GLU A 65 1.00 3.48 4.66
C GLU A 65 -0.28 3.35 5.49
N ILE A 66 -1.41 3.00 4.88
CA ILE A 66 -2.67 2.81 5.62
C ILE A 66 -2.53 1.66 6.63
N ALA A 67 -1.90 0.55 6.24
CA ALA A 67 -1.70 -0.60 7.11
C ALA A 67 -0.80 -0.27 8.31
N TYR A 68 0.27 0.50 8.13
CA TYR A 68 1.17 0.89 9.23
C TYR A 68 0.65 2.07 10.06
N ARG A 69 -0.11 2.99 9.49
CA ARG A 69 -0.68 4.11 10.25
C ARG A 69 -1.91 3.70 11.06
N CYS A 70 -2.70 2.75 10.54
CA CYS A 70 -3.99 2.39 11.11
C CYS A 70 -4.10 0.92 11.56
N GLY A 71 -3.14 0.06 11.19
CA GLY A 71 -3.16 -1.38 11.47
C GLY A 71 -2.12 -1.86 12.47
N THR A 72 -0.96 -1.22 12.55
CA THR A 72 -0.04 -1.36 13.70
C THR A 72 -0.43 -0.37 14.79
N GLY A 73 -0.56 -0.85 16.03
CA GLY A 73 -0.88 -0.04 17.19
C GLY A 73 0.16 1.03 17.47
N VAL A 74 -0.21 2.02 18.29
CA VAL A 74 0.70 3.08 18.77
C VAL A 74 1.87 2.55 19.60
N ASP A 75 1.78 1.30 20.04
CA ASP A 75 2.76 0.53 20.81
C ASP A 75 3.68 -0.35 19.92
N GLY A 76 3.47 -0.33 18.60
CA GLY A 76 4.21 -1.12 17.63
C GLY A 76 3.75 -2.57 17.48
N TYR A 77 2.68 -2.97 18.18
CA TYR A 77 2.07 -4.30 18.07
C TYR A 77 1.13 -4.37 16.87
N VAL A 78 1.09 -5.51 16.19
CA VAL A 78 0.12 -5.74 15.11
C VAL A 78 -1.27 -5.94 15.71
N HIS A 79 -2.22 -5.06 15.39
CA HIS A 79 -3.64 -5.30 15.62
C HIS A 79 -4.36 -5.76 14.35
N ARG A 80 -3.77 -5.54 13.17
CA ARG A 80 -4.29 -5.95 11.87
C ARG A 80 -3.18 -6.51 10.98
N PRO A 81 -3.41 -7.60 10.22
CA PRO A 81 -2.40 -8.18 9.35
C PRO A 81 -1.76 -7.14 8.41
N ILE A 82 -0.44 -7.19 8.31
CA ILE A 82 0.36 -6.32 7.46
C ILE A 82 0.90 -7.14 6.28
N PRO A 83 0.70 -6.70 5.02
CA PRO A 83 1.25 -7.40 3.87
C PRO A 83 2.78 -7.50 3.94
N CYS A 84 3.32 -8.71 3.75
CA CYS A 84 4.77 -9.00 3.73
C CYS A 84 5.55 -8.09 2.78
N ARG A 85 4.92 -7.74 1.64
CA ARG A 85 5.45 -6.82 0.64
C ARG A 85 5.87 -5.47 1.21
N CYS A 86 5.17 -4.98 2.23
CA CYS A 86 5.48 -3.70 2.85
C CYS A 86 6.87 -3.69 3.48
N VAL A 87 7.26 -4.76 4.15
CA VAL A 87 8.60 -4.87 4.72
C VAL A 87 9.62 -5.16 3.62
N TYR A 88 9.36 -6.16 2.76
CA TYR A 88 10.36 -6.67 1.84
C TYR A 88 10.67 -5.78 0.62
N GLN A 89 9.70 -4.99 0.15
CA GLN A 89 9.88 -4.16 -1.05
C GLN A 89 9.82 -2.66 -0.77
N PHE A 90 9.34 -2.27 0.41
CA PHE A 90 9.02 -0.89 0.72
C PHE A 90 9.66 -0.40 2.02
N ASP A 91 10.52 -1.22 2.64
CA ASP A 91 11.38 -0.86 3.77
C ASP A 91 10.63 -0.38 5.01
N TYR A 92 9.39 -0.83 5.21
CA TYR A 92 8.71 -0.62 6.48
C TYR A 92 9.32 -1.50 7.56
N ALA A 93 9.34 -1.01 8.80
CA ALA A 93 9.87 -1.76 9.93
C ALA A 93 9.04 -3.03 10.17
N PRO A 94 9.66 -4.22 10.35
CA PRO A 94 8.93 -5.42 10.72
C PRO A 94 8.10 -5.17 11.99
N PRO A 95 6.78 -5.42 11.95
CA PRO A 95 5.93 -5.10 13.09
C PRO A 95 6.08 -6.18 14.17
N LYS A 96 5.80 -5.81 15.42
CA LYS A 96 5.85 -6.77 16.53
C LYS A 96 4.63 -7.69 16.49
N PRO A 97 4.78 -8.98 16.85
CA PRO A 97 3.62 -9.86 16.97
C PRO A 97 2.60 -9.28 17.96
N MET A 98 1.32 -9.67 17.85
CA MET A 98 0.20 -9.04 18.58
C MET A 98 0.36 -8.99 20.11
N ASN A 99 1.17 -9.87 20.68
CA ASN A 99 1.62 -9.82 22.07
C ASN A 99 2.96 -10.55 22.21
N ASP A 100 3.60 -10.38 23.37
CA ASP A 100 4.92 -10.98 23.66
C ASP A 100 4.91 -12.50 23.83
N THR A 101 3.74 -13.15 23.87
CA THR A 101 3.65 -14.62 23.97
C THR A 101 3.84 -15.31 22.62
N ILE A 102 3.60 -14.58 21.53
CA ILE A 102 3.84 -15.08 20.17
C ILE A 102 5.33 -14.92 19.88
N GLN A 103 6.03 -16.05 19.79
CA GLN A 103 7.46 -16.10 19.51
C GLN A 103 7.78 -16.07 18.00
N GLN A 104 6.76 -16.22 17.15
CA GLN A 104 6.94 -16.20 15.70
C GLN A 104 7.35 -14.80 15.25
N SER A 105 8.49 -14.72 14.56
CA SER A 105 8.94 -13.50 13.91
C SER A 105 8.08 -13.17 12.69
N PHE A 106 8.09 -11.90 12.29
CA PHE A 106 7.40 -11.47 11.07
C PHE A 106 7.85 -12.25 9.82
N ALA A 107 9.15 -12.55 9.72
CA ALA A 107 9.71 -13.28 8.59
C ALA A 107 9.18 -14.72 8.52
N GLU A 108 9.10 -15.41 9.67
CA GLU A 108 8.53 -16.75 9.77
C GLU A 108 7.03 -16.76 9.44
N ALA A 109 6.29 -15.76 9.92
CA ALA A 109 4.87 -15.62 9.60
C ALA A 109 4.65 -15.45 8.08
N CYS A 110 5.45 -14.59 7.45
CA CYS A 110 5.41 -14.38 6.01
C CYS A 110 5.78 -15.63 5.21
N ALA A 111 6.79 -16.39 5.65
CA ALA A 111 7.18 -17.63 4.99
C ALA A 111 6.07 -18.70 5.09
N ALA A 112 5.43 -18.81 6.25
CA ALA A 112 4.32 -19.74 6.47
C ALA A 112 3.10 -19.40 5.60
N GLU A 113 2.74 -18.11 5.50
CA GLU A 113 1.65 -17.64 4.62
C GLU A 113 1.97 -17.88 3.14
N GLU A 114 3.20 -17.67 2.71
CA GLU A 114 3.65 -17.98 1.35
C GLU A 114 3.51 -19.48 1.03
N GLU A 115 3.95 -20.35 1.94
CA GLU A 115 3.80 -21.79 1.80
C GLU A 115 2.32 -22.22 1.76
N ALA A 116 1.48 -21.63 2.62
CA ALA A 116 0.05 -21.87 2.62
C ALA A 116 -0.60 -21.46 1.28
N PHE A 117 -0.25 -20.30 0.73
CA PHE A 117 -0.73 -19.83 -0.57
C PHE A 117 -0.28 -20.73 -1.71
N LEU A 118 0.98 -21.16 -1.73
CA LEU A 118 1.51 -22.12 -2.71
C LEU A 118 0.70 -23.41 -2.71
N LYS A 119 0.53 -23.99 -1.52
CA LYS A 119 -0.21 -25.23 -1.32
C LYS A 119 -1.66 -25.10 -1.76
N ALA A 120 -2.31 -23.96 -1.44
CA ALA A 120 -3.71 -23.72 -1.78
C ALA A 120 -3.93 -23.50 -3.28
N THR A 121 -2.97 -22.89 -3.98
CA THR A 121 -3.11 -22.56 -5.41
C THR A 121 -2.49 -23.60 -6.35
N GLY A 122 -1.75 -24.59 -5.82
CA GLY A 122 -0.96 -25.52 -6.64
C GLY A 122 0.21 -24.85 -7.38
N SER A 123 0.55 -23.62 -6.99
CA SER A 123 1.68 -22.87 -7.57
C SER A 123 3.01 -23.41 -7.04
N ASN A 124 4.12 -23.10 -7.71
CA ASN A 124 5.47 -23.33 -7.19
C ASN A 124 6.25 -22.00 -7.14
N LYS A 125 7.30 -21.96 -6.31
CA LYS A 125 8.18 -20.78 -6.18
C LYS A 125 8.90 -20.40 -7.48
N ASN A 126 8.92 -21.30 -8.46
CA ASN A 126 9.56 -21.10 -9.77
C ASN A 126 8.59 -20.62 -10.86
N SER A 127 7.32 -20.37 -10.53
CA SER A 127 6.34 -19.95 -11.51
C SER A 127 6.59 -18.49 -11.92
N LYS A 128 6.43 -18.16 -13.21
CA LYS A 128 6.60 -16.79 -13.74
C LYS A 128 5.63 -15.75 -13.14
N PHE A 129 4.67 -16.20 -12.32
CA PHE A 129 3.69 -15.37 -11.65
C PHE A 129 4.04 -15.11 -10.17
N TYR A 130 5.22 -15.53 -9.70
CA TYR A 130 5.71 -15.25 -8.35
C TYR A 130 6.15 -13.78 -8.22
N PRO A 131 5.44 -12.92 -7.45
CA PRO A 131 5.70 -11.49 -7.45
C PRO A 131 6.60 -11.03 -6.29
N TYR A 132 7.27 -11.95 -5.59
CA TYR A 132 7.99 -11.68 -4.33
C TYR A 132 9.50 -12.00 -4.34
N THR A 133 10.07 -12.37 -5.50
CA THR A 133 11.52 -12.34 -5.71
C THR A 133 11.96 -11.00 -6.26
#